data_AF-A0A564FXT3-F1
#
_entry.id   AF-A0A564FXT3-F1
#
_cell.length_a   1.000
_cell.length_b   1.000
_cell.length_c   1.000
_cell.angle_alpha   90.00
_cell.angle_beta   90.00
_cell.angle_gamma   90.00
#
_symmetry.space_group_name_H-M   'P 1'
#
loop_
_entity.id
_entity.type
_entity.pdbx_description
1 polymer ?
#
loop_
_entity_poly.entity_id
_entity_poly.type
_entity_poly.pdbx_seq_one_letter_code
_entity_poly.pdbx_strand_id
1 'polypeptide(L)'
;MKFLHTMGAIGLMGAMAALLVLLSVAPPPSSLAGYALIRGAMGAIATWIFLPSLALVLLAGLLAIAVHRGFHSAGWAWVKLATGILIFEGGFVGIQGPMQEEAKRSAAALAGQADPATLAASLGPERNTLWVLLAVATANVVLGVWRPRIGLRIR
;
A
#
# COMPACT_ATOMS: atom_id res chain seq x y z
N MET A 1 -19.04 8.65 5.84
CA MET A 1 -17.55 8.60 5.91
C MET A 1 -17.00 7.31 6.52
N LYS A 2 -17.47 6.87 7.70
CA LYS A 2 -16.92 5.68 8.39
C LYS A 2 -16.93 4.40 7.54
N PHE A 3 -18.04 4.12 6.84
CA PHE A 3 -18.15 2.95 5.96
C PHE A 3 -17.07 2.95 4.87
N LEU A 4 -17.00 4.01 4.06
CA LEU A 4 -16.02 4.15 2.98
C LEU A 4 -14.57 4.03 3.48
N HIS A 5 -14.25 4.70 4.59
CA HIS A 5 -12.92 4.61 5.18
C HIS A 5 -12.59 3.19 5.65
N THR A 6 -13.56 2.46 6.19
CA THR A 6 -13.36 1.07 6.63
C THR A 6 -13.18 0.13 5.43
N MET A 7 -14.02 0.25 4.40
CA MET A 7 -13.89 -0.52 3.16
C MET A 7 -12.54 -0.28 2.48
N GLY A 8 -12.13 0.98 2.36
CA GLY A 8 -10.82 1.34 1.81
C GLY A 8 -9.66 0.79 2.66
N ALA A 9 -9.75 0.84 4.00
CA ALA A 9 -8.71 0.28 4.86
C ALA A 9 -8.60 -1.25 4.73
N ILE A 10 -9.74 -1.96 4.66
CA ILE A 10 -9.77 -3.42 4.46
C ILE A 10 -9.15 -3.79 3.12
N GLY A 11 -9.56 -3.12 2.04
CA GLY A 11 -9.01 -3.38 0.71
C GLY A 11 -7.51 -3.07 0.63
N LEU A 12 -7.07 -1.98 1.26
CA LEU A 12 -5.66 -1.58 1.29
C LEU A 12 -4.79 -2.60 2.02
N MET A 13 -5.15 -2.95 3.26
CA MET A 13 -4.40 -3.92 4.06
C MET A 13 -4.48 -5.33 3.48
N GLY A 14 -5.64 -5.73 2.95
CA GLY A 14 -5.84 -7.00 2.26
C GLY A 14 -4.97 -7.13 1.00
N ALA A 15 -4.89 -6.07 0.19
CA ALA A 15 -4.01 -6.05 -0.98
C ALA A 15 -2.54 -6.18 -0.57
N MET A 16 -2.08 -5.45 0.45
CA MET A 16 -0.70 -5.58 0.95
C MET A 16 -0.39 -6.99 1.46
N ALA A 17 -1.31 -7.62 2.19
CA ALA A 17 -1.16 -9.00 2.63
C ALA A 17 -1.10 -10.00 1.46
N ALA A 18 -1.95 -9.84 0.44
CA ALA A 18 -1.91 -10.66 -0.76
C ALA A 18 -0.60 -10.49 -1.54
N LEU A 19 -0.10 -9.25 -1.66
CA LEU A 19 1.19 -8.96 -2.30
C LEU A 19 2.37 -9.59 -1.54
N LEU A 20 2.34 -9.60 -0.20
CA LEU A 20 3.33 -10.29 0.61
C LEU A 20 3.33 -11.81 0.37
N VAL A 21 2.13 -12.41 0.26
CA VAL A 21 1.99 -13.84 -0.07
C VAL A 21 2.57 -14.10 -1.47
N LEU A 22 2.20 -13.32 -2.48
CA LEU A 22 2.71 -13.49 -3.84
C LEU A 22 4.24 -13.30 -3.91
N LEU A 23 4.80 -12.33 -3.20
CA LEU A 23 6.25 -12.17 -3.06
C LEU A 23 6.93 -13.41 -2.46
N SER A 24 6.29 -14.07 -1.49
CA SER A 24 6.86 -15.25 -0.83
C SER A 24 6.87 -16.52 -1.68
N VAL A 25 5.98 -16.59 -2.67
CA VAL A 25 5.84 -17.76 -3.56
C VAL A 25 6.29 -17.50 -5.00
N ALA A 26 6.75 -16.28 -5.30
CA ALA A 26 7.24 -15.93 -6.63
C ALA A 26 8.44 -16.82 -7.00
N PRO A 27 8.39 -17.54 -8.15
CA PRO A 27 9.52 -18.30 -8.64
C PRO A 27 10.74 -17.39 -8.89
N PRO A 28 11.97 -17.91 -8.91
CA PRO A 28 13.12 -17.12 -9.33
C PRO A 28 12.98 -16.71 -10.82
N PRO A 29 13.61 -15.61 -11.27
CA PRO A 29 13.59 -15.18 -12.69
C PRO A 29 14.08 -16.23 -13.69
N SER A 30 14.89 -17.19 -13.24
CA SER A 30 15.31 -18.35 -14.05
C SER A 30 14.13 -19.24 -14.47
N SER A 31 13.00 -19.18 -13.76
CA SER A 31 11.71 -19.75 -14.14
C SER A 31 10.80 -18.66 -14.72
N LEU A 32 11.23 -18.10 -15.87
CA LEU A 32 10.73 -16.83 -16.40
C LEU A 32 9.20 -16.75 -16.57
N ALA A 33 8.57 -17.80 -17.11
CA ALA A 33 7.12 -17.83 -17.30
C ALA A 33 6.35 -17.75 -15.97
N GLY A 34 6.79 -18.51 -14.97
CA GLY A 34 6.19 -18.48 -13.63
C GLY A 34 6.43 -17.16 -12.91
N TYR A 35 7.65 -16.60 -13.03
CA TYR A 35 7.98 -15.29 -12.49
C TYR A 35 7.10 -14.19 -13.08
N ALA A 36 7.00 -14.13 -14.42
CA ALA A 36 6.18 -13.14 -15.12
C ALA A 36 4.69 -13.25 -14.76
N LEU A 37 4.17 -14.47 -14.60
CA LEU A 37 2.78 -14.69 -14.16
C LEU A 37 2.53 -14.09 -12.77
N ILE A 38 3.38 -14.40 -11.79
CA ILE A 38 3.21 -13.90 -10.42
C ILE A 38 3.40 -12.39 -10.35
N ARG A 39 4.43 -11.83 -11.03
CA ARG A 39 4.62 -10.36 -11.09
C ARG A 39 3.45 -9.67 -11.79
N GLY A 40 2.90 -10.26 -12.84
CA GLY A 40 1.68 -9.77 -13.50
C GLY A 40 0.49 -9.72 -12.54
N ALA A 41 0.26 -10.78 -11.76
CA ALA A 41 -0.79 -10.82 -10.74
C ALA A 41 -0.58 -9.76 -9.65
N MET A 42 0.66 -9.56 -9.21
CA MET A 42 1.02 -8.51 -8.25
C MET A 42 0.74 -7.10 -8.82
N GLY A 43 1.13 -6.84 -10.06
CA GLY A 43 0.81 -5.60 -10.76
C GLY A 43 -0.71 -5.36 -10.90
N ALA A 44 -1.48 -6.42 -11.13
CA ALA A 44 -2.94 -6.35 -11.18
C ALA A 44 -3.55 -6.03 -9.80
N ILE A 45 -3.10 -6.68 -8.72
CA ILE A 45 -3.55 -6.38 -7.35
C ILE A 45 -3.21 -4.93 -6.98
N ALA A 46 -2.01 -4.47 -7.31
CA ALA A 46 -1.59 -3.09 -7.07
C ALA A 46 -2.55 -2.10 -7.77
N THR A 47 -2.80 -2.34 -9.06
CA THR A 47 -3.63 -1.46 -9.90
C THR A 47 -5.11 -1.48 -9.54
N TRP A 48 -5.69 -2.65 -9.29
CA TRP A 48 -7.14 -2.82 -9.22
C TRP A 48 -7.69 -2.94 -7.79
N ILE A 49 -6.84 -3.21 -6.80
CA ILE A 49 -7.26 -3.35 -5.41
C ILE A 49 -6.56 -2.33 -4.53
N PHE A 50 -5.23 -2.30 -4.54
CA PHE A 50 -4.44 -1.42 -3.67
C PHE A 50 -4.72 0.05 -3.96
N LEU A 51 -4.54 0.49 -5.22
CA LEU A 51 -4.67 1.90 -5.60
C LEU A 51 -6.09 2.46 -5.38
N PRO A 52 -7.18 1.78 -5.80
CA PRO A 52 -8.54 2.24 -5.51
C PRO A 52 -8.85 2.28 -4.01
N SER A 53 -8.36 1.30 -3.25
CA SER A 53 -8.53 1.26 -1.80
C SER A 53 -7.80 2.39 -1.10
N LEU A 54 -6.57 2.69 -1.54
CA LEU A 54 -5.76 3.82 -1.08
C LEU A 54 -6.49 5.14 -1.32
N ALA A 55 -7.00 5.36 -2.53
CA ALA A 55 -7.79 6.55 -2.84
C ALA A 55 -9.04 6.64 -1.96
N LEU A 56 -9.79 5.55 -1.83
CA LEU A 56 -11.03 5.52 -1.05
C LEU A 56 -10.79 5.84 0.44
N VAL A 57 -9.78 5.23 1.07
CA VAL A 57 -9.49 5.44 2.49
C VAL A 57 -9.02 6.87 2.77
N LEU A 58 -8.19 7.44 1.89
CA LEU A 58 -7.66 8.79 2.03
C LEU A 58 -8.74 9.85 1.84
N LEU A 59 -9.49 9.77 0.73
CA LEU A 59 -10.58 10.70 0.47
C LEU A 59 -11.61 10.64 1.59
N ALA A 60 -11.96 9.44 2.05
CA ALA A 60 -12.90 9.30 3.15
C ALA A 60 -12.36 9.87 4.48
N GLY A 61 -11.06 9.73 4.73
CA GLY A 61 -10.39 10.26 5.93
C GLY A 61 -10.30 11.78 5.93
N LEU A 62 -9.86 12.39 4.82
CA LEU A 62 -9.74 13.83 4.67
C LEU A 62 -11.10 14.52 4.78
N LEU A 63 -12.13 13.98 4.10
CA LEU A 63 -13.50 14.49 4.21
C LEU A 63 -14.04 14.36 5.64
N ALA A 64 -13.71 13.29 6.37
CA ALA A 64 -14.12 13.17 7.76
C ALA A 64 -13.50 14.27 8.65
N ILE A 65 -12.22 14.61 8.44
CA ILE A 65 -11.56 15.72 9.13
C ILE A 65 -12.17 17.06 8.73
N ALA A 66 -12.42 17.28 7.44
CA ALA A 66 -12.98 18.54 6.94
C ALA A 66 -14.38 18.84 7.53
N VAL A 67 -15.24 17.82 7.62
CA VAL A 67 -16.63 18.00 8.05
C VAL A 67 -16.78 17.99 9.57
N HIS A 68 -15.93 17.29 10.32
CA HIS A 68 -16.13 17.07 11.75
C HIS A 68 -15.13 17.86 12.61
N ARG A 69 -15.56 19.04 13.10
CA ARG A 69 -14.74 19.95 13.93
C ARG A 69 -14.11 19.30 15.16
N GLY A 70 -14.76 18.27 15.72
CA GLY A 70 -14.20 17.51 16.85
C GLY A 70 -12.87 16.81 16.56
N PHE A 71 -12.50 16.63 15.28
CA PHE A 71 -11.18 16.11 14.92
C PHE A 71 -10.10 17.18 14.89
N HIS A 72 -10.44 18.46 14.77
CA HIS A 72 -9.45 19.54 14.68
C HIS A 72 -8.71 19.74 15.99
N SER A 73 -9.39 19.56 17.13
CA SER A 73 -8.80 19.63 18.47
C SER A 73 -8.28 18.28 18.99
N ALA A 74 -8.40 17.20 18.21
CA ALA A 74 -8.02 15.86 18.63
C ALA A 74 -6.62 15.50 18.11
N GLY A 75 -5.61 15.52 18.98
CA GLY A 75 -4.22 15.22 18.58
C GLY A 75 -4.04 13.85 17.90
N TRP A 76 -4.76 12.81 18.35
CA TRP A 76 -4.68 11.48 17.72
C TRP A 76 -5.14 11.50 16.25
N ALA A 77 -6.06 12.39 15.88
CA ALA A 77 -6.53 12.52 14.50
C ALA A 77 -5.44 13.10 13.60
N TRP A 78 -4.64 14.03 14.12
CA TRP A 78 -3.50 14.61 13.42
C TRP A 78 -2.33 13.64 13.27
N VAL A 79 -2.01 12.86 14.32
CA VAL A 79 -1.01 11.78 14.21
C VAL A 79 -1.43 10.79 13.15
N LYS A 80 -2.70 10.36 13.17
CA LYS A 80 -3.26 9.42 12.18
C LYS A 80 -3.26 9.99 10.76
N LEU A 81 -3.47 11.30 10.60
CA LEU A 81 -3.39 11.97 9.31
C LEU A 81 -1.95 11.96 8.78
N ALA A 82 -0.98 12.35 9.61
CA ALA A 82 0.43 12.39 9.23
C ALA A 82 0.94 11.01 8.78
N THR A 83 0.64 9.97 9.56
CA THR A 83 0.97 8.59 9.18
C THR A 83 0.17 8.11 7.96
N GLY A 84 -1.05 8.61 7.76
CA GLY A 84 -1.82 8.36 6.54
C GLY A 84 -1.16 8.93 5.28
N ILE A 85 -0.52 10.11 5.38
CA ILE A 85 0.28 10.70 4.29
C ILE A 85 1.51 9.83 4.00
N LEU A 86 2.18 9.31 5.04
CA LEU A 86 3.30 8.38 4.85
C LEU A 86 2.87 7.10 4.12
N ILE A 87 1.70 6.54 4.45
CA ILE A 87 1.14 5.38 3.74
C ILE A 87 0.84 5.72 2.27
N PHE A 88 0.31 6.91 2.01
CA PHE A 88 0.06 7.37 0.64
C PHE A 88 1.35 7.43 -0.18
N GLU A 89 2.34 8.21 0.29
CA GLU A 89 3.61 8.38 -0.42
C GLU A 89 4.35 7.06 -0.58
N GLY A 90 4.52 6.31 0.52
CA GLY A 90 5.17 5.00 0.49
C GLY A 90 4.41 3.99 -0.37
N GLY A 91 3.09 4.07 -0.42
CA GLY A 91 2.25 3.23 -1.27
C GLY A 91 2.50 3.46 -2.76
N PHE A 92 2.71 4.71 -3.19
CA PHE A 92 3.03 5.02 -4.58
C PHE A 92 4.46 4.62 -4.94
N VAL A 93 5.42 5.07 -4.14
CA VAL A 93 6.86 4.93 -4.43
C VAL A 93 7.33 3.49 -4.23
N GLY A 94 6.84 2.82 -3.19
CA GLY A 94 7.36 1.53 -2.75
C GLY A 94 6.45 0.32 -3.03
N ILE A 95 5.22 0.54 -3.51
CA ILE A 95 4.31 -0.54 -3.93
C ILE A 95 3.84 -0.33 -5.37
N GLN A 96 3.03 0.69 -5.65
CA GLN A 96 2.35 0.84 -6.93
C GLN A 96 3.32 0.88 -8.13
N GLY A 97 4.33 1.77 -8.07
CA GLY A 97 5.33 1.91 -9.13
C GLY A 97 6.13 0.62 -9.35
N PRO A 98 6.84 0.11 -8.33
CA PRO A 98 7.65 -1.11 -8.46
C PRO A 98 6.86 -2.35 -8.91
N MET A 99 5.63 -2.53 -8.42
CA MET A 99 4.79 -3.67 -8.81
C MET A 99 4.40 -3.62 -10.28
N GLN A 100 4.02 -2.44 -10.80
CA GLN A 100 3.70 -2.28 -12.21
C GLN A 100 4.94 -2.39 -13.10
N GLU A 101 6.05 -1.78 -12.69
CA GLU A 101 7.27 -1.76 -13.49
C GLU A 101 7.83 -3.18 -13.67
N GLU A 102 7.95 -3.94 -12.58
CA GLU A 102 8.46 -5.30 -12.66
C GLU A 102 7.48 -6.25 -13.38
N ALA A 103 6.16 -6.01 -13.29
CA ALA A 103 5.18 -6.73 -14.10
C ALA A 103 5.38 -6.50 -15.60
N LYS A 104 5.63 -5.26 -16.02
CA LYS A 104 5.93 -4.92 -17.42
C LYS A 104 7.26 -5.53 -17.87
N ARG A 105 8.32 -5.39 -17.07
CA ARG A 105 9.66 -5.90 -17.39
C ARG A 105 9.70 -7.41 -17.51
N SER A 106 9.05 -8.12 -16.59
CA SER A 106 8.95 -9.58 -16.64
C SER A 106 8.13 -10.07 -17.84
N ALA A 107 7.05 -9.37 -18.21
CA ALA A 107 6.30 -9.67 -19.43
C ALA A 107 7.13 -9.42 -20.71
N ALA A 108 7.89 -8.31 -20.76
CA ALA A 108 8.77 -8.01 -21.88
C ALA A 108 9.90 -9.04 -22.01
N ALA A 109 10.49 -9.47 -20.90
CA ALA A 109 11.49 -10.52 -20.87
C ALA A 109 10.93 -11.85 -21.37
N LEU A 110 9.71 -12.23 -20.95
CA LEU A 110 9.03 -13.43 -21.44
C LEU A 110 8.76 -13.36 -22.95
N ALA A 111 8.48 -12.17 -23.48
CA ALA A 111 8.30 -11.92 -24.91
C ALA A 111 9.62 -11.85 -25.71
N GLY A 112 10.79 -12.02 -25.06
CA GLY A 112 12.10 -11.90 -25.69
C GLY A 112 12.52 -10.46 -26.03
N GLN A 113 11.86 -9.47 -25.44
CA GLN A 113 12.06 -8.04 -25.71
C GLN A 113 12.98 -7.36 -24.67
N ALA A 114 13.33 -8.06 -23.58
CA ALA A 114 14.19 -7.56 -22.52
C ALA A 114 15.07 -8.69 -21.94
N ASP A 115 16.23 -8.33 -21.40
CA ASP A 115 17.14 -9.28 -20.75
C ASP A 115 16.61 -9.73 -19.37
N PRO A 116 16.35 -11.04 -19.15
CA PRO A 116 15.93 -11.58 -17.86
C PRO A 116 16.92 -11.31 -16.72
N ALA A 117 18.20 -11.08 -17.00
CA ALA A 117 19.21 -10.80 -15.98
C ALA A 117 18.95 -9.48 -15.24
N THR A 118 18.09 -8.61 -15.78
CA THR A 118 17.74 -7.33 -15.16
C THR A 118 16.61 -7.45 -14.13
N LEU A 119 15.94 -8.60 -14.05
CA LEU A 119 14.77 -8.83 -13.19
C LEU A 119 15.15 -9.03 -11.71
N ALA A 120 14.16 -8.90 -10.83
CA ALA A 120 14.21 -9.19 -9.40
C ALA A 120 15.17 -8.34 -8.54
N ALA A 121 15.67 -7.22 -9.07
CA ALA A 121 16.55 -6.32 -8.34
C ALA A 121 15.93 -5.74 -7.03
N SER A 122 14.59 -5.73 -6.91
CA SER A 122 13.84 -5.03 -5.85
C SER A 122 13.07 -5.90 -4.86
N LEU A 123 13.16 -7.24 -4.92
CA LEU A 123 12.28 -8.13 -4.12
C LEU A 123 12.40 -7.92 -2.59
N GLY A 124 13.62 -7.74 -2.08
CA GLY A 124 13.86 -7.48 -0.66
C GLY A 124 13.26 -6.14 -0.18
N PRO A 125 13.62 -5.02 -0.83
CA PRO A 125 13.05 -3.71 -0.54
C PRO A 125 11.51 -3.65 -0.64
N GLU A 126 10.91 -4.28 -1.65
CA GLU A 126 9.45 -4.34 -1.81
C GLU A 126 8.78 -5.04 -0.62
N ARG A 127 9.32 -6.20 -0.20
CA ARG A 127 8.82 -6.94 0.96
C ARG A 127 8.91 -6.12 2.24
N ASN A 128 10.04 -5.45 2.47
CA ASN A 128 10.24 -4.62 3.66
C ASN A 128 9.27 -3.44 3.68
N THR A 129 9.08 -2.78 2.55
CA THR A 129 8.12 -1.69 2.40
C THR A 129 6.70 -2.16 2.74
N LEU A 130 6.26 -3.29 2.20
CA LEU A 130 4.93 -3.84 2.48
C LEU A 130 4.72 -4.09 3.97
N TRP A 131 5.69 -4.69 4.66
CA TRP A 131 5.60 -4.91 6.10
C TRP A 131 5.55 -3.60 6.90
N VAL A 132 6.39 -2.63 6.57
CA VAL A 132 6.39 -1.31 7.22
C VAL A 132 5.03 -0.63 7.03
N LEU A 133 4.51 -0.56 5.80
CA LEU A 133 3.24 0.10 5.53
C LEU A 133 2.05 -0.63 6.16
N LEU A 134 2.09 -1.96 6.24
CA LEU A 134 1.07 -2.74 6.94
C LEU A 134 1.10 -2.47 8.45
N ALA A 135 2.29 -2.33 9.05
CA ALA A 135 2.44 -1.96 10.46
C ALA A 135 1.91 -0.54 10.73
N VAL A 136 2.24 0.44 9.88
CA VAL A 136 1.73 1.82 10.00
C VAL A 136 0.22 1.87 9.79
N ALA A 137 -0.33 1.11 8.84
CA ALA A 137 -1.77 1.00 8.64
C ALA A 137 -2.48 0.41 9.86
N THR A 138 -1.89 -0.61 10.49
CA THR A 138 -2.39 -1.20 11.73
C THR A 138 -2.37 -0.19 12.88
N ALA A 139 -1.28 0.57 13.03
CA ALA A 139 -1.21 1.66 14.01
C ALA A 139 -2.31 2.71 13.77
N ASN A 140 -2.63 3.03 12.52
CA ASN A 140 -3.74 3.92 12.16
C ASN A 140 -5.11 3.39 12.55
N VAL A 141 -5.31 2.07 12.52
CA VAL A 141 -6.52 1.43 13.05
C VAL A 141 -6.56 1.60 14.56
N VAL A 142 -5.47 1.27 15.27
CA VAL A 142 -5.36 1.41 16.74
C VAL A 142 -5.66 2.83 17.20
N LEU A 143 -5.04 3.84 16.57
CA LEU A 143 -5.30 5.25 16.86
C LEU A 143 -6.77 5.63 16.68
N GLY A 144 -7.43 5.09 15.66
CA GLY A 144 -8.85 5.35 15.39
C GLY A 144 -9.81 4.67 16.38
N VAL A 145 -9.42 3.51 16.92
CA VAL A 145 -10.21 2.75 17.89
C VAL A 145 -10.03 3.31 19.30
N TRP A 146 -8.79 3.45 19.76
CA TRP A 146 -8.49 3.87 21.13
C TRP A 146 -8.59 5.38 21.36
N ARG A 147 -8.33 6.19 20.32
CA ARG A 147 -8.44 7.66 20.38
C ARG A 147 -7.71 8.26 21.60
N PRO A 148 -6.41 8.00 21.75
CA PRO A 148 -5.66 8.45 22.93
C PRO A 148 -5.70 9.97 23.07
N ARG A 149 -5.62 10.46 24.32
CA ARG A 149 -5.53 11.90 24.63
C ARG A 149 -4.11 12.39 24.35
N ILE A 150 -3.86 12.77 23.10
CA ILE A 150 -2.58 13.37 22.67
C ILE A 150 -2.73 14.88 22.69
N GLY A 151 -1.93 15.56 23.52
CA GLY A 151 -1.88 17.01 23.60
C GLY A 151 -1.06 17.61 22.46
N LEU A 152 -1.68 17.81 21.29
CA LEU A 152 -1.08 18.56 20.19
C LEU A 152 -1.62 19.99 20.22
N ARG A 153 -0.74 20.96 20.52
CA ARG A 153 -1.07 22.39 20.51
C ARG A 153 -0.79 22.92 19.10
N ILE A 154 -1.82 22.94 18.26
CA ILE A 154 -1.76 23.56 16.93
C ILE A 154 -2.04 25.04 17.16
N ARG A 155 -1.01 25.89 17.01
CA ARG A 155 -1.11 27.36 17.13
C ARG A 155 -1.68 27.95 15.86
#